data_AF-M0F983-F1
#
_entry.id   AF-M0F983-F1
#
_cell.length_a   1.000
_cell.length_b   1.000
_cell.length_c   1.000
_cell.angle_alpha   90.00
_cell.angle_beta   90.00
_cell.angle_gamma   90.00
#
_symmetry.space_group_name_H-M   'P 1'
#
loop_
_entity.id
_entity.type
_entity.pdbx_description
1 polymer ?
#
loop_
_entity_poly.entity_id
_entity_poly.type
_entity_poly.pdbx_seq_one_letter_code
_entity_poly.pdbx_strand_id
1 'polypeptide(L)'
;MPDDDDAFERAASELMPAGESRVWNNAVMELGGVACGKSPRCDEAGCPWREWCHAYQTGDFTAPDVPEQPSFEGSRRQFRGRIVRLLGERDGMELDALGHRIRVDYAPDGEHGREWLRGLVDDLVDDGLVETETADGGVVVSLRR
;
A
#
# COMPACT_ATOMS: atom_id res chain seq x y z
N MET A 1 -13.53 20.93 7.98
CA MET A 1 -13.28 20.51 6.59
C MET A 1 -14.15 19.28 6.36
N PRO A 2 -14.80 19.10 5.20
CA PRO A 2 -15.57 17.89 4.90
C PRO A 2 -14.73 16.62 5.13
N ASP A 3 -15.42 15.55 5.49
CA ASP A 3 -14.82 14.27 5.83
C ASP A 3 -14.84 13.33 4.61
N ASP A 4 -14.07 13.68 3.58
CA ASP A 4 -13.98 12.96 2.32
C ASP A 4 -12.58 13.05 1.68
N ASP A 5 -12.20 12.00 0.94
CA ASP A 5 -10.88 11.84 0.34
C ASP A 5 -10.50 13.03 -0.56
N ASP A 6 -11.42 13.51 -1.41
CA ASP A 6 -11.16 14.63 -2.31
C ASP A 6 -10.81 15.92 -1.54
N ALA A 7 -11.45 16.14 -0.40
CA ALA A 7 -11.20 17.31 0.43
C ALA A 7 -9.85 17.21 1.19
N PHE A 8 -9.47 16.01 1.63
CA PHE A 8 -8.13 15.75 2.19
C PHE A 8 -7.03 15.92 1.14
N GLU A 9 -7.23 15.41 -0.08
CA GLU A 9 -6.25 15.52 -1.18
C GLU A 9 -6.01 16.98 -1.59
N ARG A 10 -7.08 17.79 -1.69
CA ARG A 10 -6.95 19.23 -1.96
C ARG A 10 -6.16 19.95 -0.88
N ALA A 11 -6.51 19.72 0.39
CA ALA A 11 -5.81 20.36 1.51
C ALA A 11 -4.33 19.95 1.58
N ALA A 12 -4.04 18.66 1.37
CA ALA A 12 -2.66 18.15 1.30
C ALA A 12 -1.87 18.83 0.17
N SER A 13 -2.48 18.93 -1.02
CA SER A 13 -1.87 19.58 -2.19
C SER A 13 -1.60 21.07 -1.97
N GLU A 14 -2.49 21.77 -1.26
CA GLU A 14 -2.30 23.18 -0.90
C GLU A 14 -1.23 23.40 0.17
N LEU A 15 -1.12 22.49 1.15
CA LEU A 15 -0.17 22.60 2.26
C LEU A 15 1.24 22.09 1.92
N MET A 16 1.37 21.20 0.93
CA MET A 16 2.66 20.61 0.54
C MET A 16 3.50 21.62 -0.25
N PRO A 17 4.74 21.95 0.21
CA PRO A 17 5.63 22.81 -0.56
C PRO A 17 6.07 22.17 -1.88
N ALA A 18 6.17 22.99 -2.94
CA ALA A 18 6.58 22.53 -4.26
C ALA A 18 7.98 21.89 -4.24
N GLY A 19 8.09 20.66 -4.77
CA GLY A 19 9.35 19.92 -4.82
C GLY A 19 9.76 19.24 -3.51
N GLU A 20 8.96 19.35 -2.44
CA GLU A 20 9.28 18.80 -1.12
C GLU A 20 8.43 17.57 -0.73
N SER A 21 7.75 16.95 -1.70
CA SER A 21 6.85 15.81 -1.45
C SER A 21 7.49 14.71 -0.58
N ARG A 22 8.76 14.39 -0.82
CA ARG A 22 9.50 13.41 -0.02
C ARG A 22 9.61 13.83 1.45
N VAL A 23 10.00 15.07 1.73
CA VAL A 23 10.19 15.55 3.11
C VAL A 23 8.84 15.70 3.79
N TRP A 24 7.86 16.29 3.09
CA TRP A 24 6.51 16.51 3.59
C TRP A 24 5.83 15.20 3.98
N ASN A 25 5.81 14.21 3.08
CA ASN A 25 5.19 12.91 3.37
C ASN A 25 5.85 12.21 4.57
N ASN A 26 7.18 12.24 4.65
CA ASN A 26 7.88 11.66 5.81
C ASN A 26 7.55 12.39 7.11
N ALA A 27 7.46 13.72 7.09
CA ALA A 27 7.11 14.50 8.27
C ALA A 27 5.67 14.23 8.75
N VAL A 28 4.71 14.10 7.81
CA VAL A 28 3.31 13.77 8.14
C VAL A 28 3.20 12.34 8.71
N MET A 29 3.91 11.37 8.13
CA MET A 29 3.95 10.01 8.65
C MET A 29 4.57 9.95 10.06
N GLU A 30 5.67 10.66 10.29
CA GLU A 30 6.31 10.75 11.60
C GLU A 30 5.37 11.38 12.64
N LEU A 31 4.66 12.45 12.26
CA LEU A 31 3.66 13.08 13.12
C LEU A 31 2.58 12.08 13.54
N GLY A 32 2.05 11.28 12.60
CA GLY A 32 1.05 10.24 12.88
C GLY A 32 1.59 9.09 13.73
N GLY A 33 2.87 8.75 13.58
CA GLY A 33 3.54 7.70 14.36
C GLY A 33 3.92 8.10 15.78
N VAL A 34 4.29 9.37 15.99
CA VAL A 34 4.85 9.84 17.25
C VAL A 34 3.84 10.58 18.13
N ALA A 35 2.97 11.40 17.53
CA ALA A 35 2.08 12.30 18.28
C ALA A 35 0.60 12.09 17.95
N CYS A 36 0.22 12.10 16.67
CA CYS A 36 -1.17 12.14 16.20
C CYS A 36 -1.75 10.75 15.90
N GLY A 37 -1.58 9.81 16.83
CA GLY A 37 -2.15 8.45 16.73
C GLY A 37 -3.60 8.36 17.24
N LYS A 38 -4.15 7.14 17.33
CA LYS A 38 -5.54 6.88 17.81
C LYS A 38 -5.85 7.50 19.18
N SER A 39 -4.87 7.50 20.07
CA SER A 39 -4.89 8.27 21.33
C SER A 39 -3.75 9.28 21.27
N PRO A 40 -4.01 10.52 20.85
CA PRO A 40 -2.97 11.50 20.57
C PRO A 40 -2.14 11.85 21.80
N ARG A 41 -0.81 11.96 21.62
CA ARG A 41 0.16 12.35 22.67
C ARG A 41 0.62 13.79 22.45
N CYS A 42 -0.31 14.69 22.14
CA CYS A 42 0.00 16.03 21.64
C CYS A 42 0.96 16.81 22.56
N ASP A 43 0.76 16.78 23.88
CA ASP A 43 1.62 17.51 24.82
C ASP A 43 2.92 16.80 25.11
N GLU A 44 2.86 15.50 25.37
CA GLU A 44 4.02 14.68 25.71
C GLU A 44 5.03 14.63 24.55
N ALA A 45 4.55 14.48 23.32
CA ALA A 45 5.38 14.45 22.13
C ALA A 45 5.75 15.84 21.60
N GLY A 46 5.24 16.91 22.22
CA GLY A 46 5.49 18.28 21.76
C GLY A 46 4.97 18.55 20.34
N CYS A 47 3.74 18.12 20.04
CA CYS A 47 3.13 18.25 18.71
C CYS A 47 3.23 19.71 18.21
N PRO A 48 3.81 19.95 17.02
CA PRO A 48 4.02 21.30 16.50
C PRO A 48 2.71 21.96 16.08
N TRP A 49 1.65 21.18 15.83
CA TRP A 49 0.37 21.69 15.33
C TRP A 49 -0.59 22.18 16.41
N ARG A 50 -0.24 22.09 17.70
CA ARG A 50 -1.17 22.42 18.82
C ARG A 50 -1.82 23.79 18.70
N GLU A 51 -1.08 24.79 18.24
CA GLU A 51 -1.59 26.15 18.06
C GLU A 51 -2.71 26.25 17.03
N TRP A 52 -2.69 25.39 15.99
CA TRP A 52 -3.63 25.43 14.87
C TRP A 52 -4.61 24.24 14.84
N CYS A 53 -4.39 23.22 15.69
CA CYS A 53 -5.15 21.99 15.67
C CYS A 53 -6.50 22.15 16.37
N HIS A 54 -7.59 22.17 15.59
CA HIS A 54 -8.95 22.26 16.13
C HIS A 54 -9.26 21.12 17.11
N ALA A 55 -8.91 19.88 16.77
CA ALA A 55 -9.14 18.71 17.62
C ALA A 55 -8.45 18.82 18.99
N TYR A 56 -7.22 19.36 19.02
CA TYR A 56 -6.52 19.61 20.28
C TYR A 56 -7.19 20.73 21.10
N GLN A 57 -7.63 21.80 20.44
CA GLN A 57 -8.29 22.93 21.11
C GLN A 57 -9.67 22.58 21.68
N THR A 58 -10.43 21.72 20.99
CA THR A 58 -11.77 21.31 21.41
C THR A 58 -11.78 20.04 22.26
N GLY A 59 -10.70 19.25 22.21
CA GLY A 59 -10.64 17.91 22.78
C GLY A 59 -11.39 16.85 21.97
N ASP A 60 -11.92 17.21 20.79
CA ASP A 60 -12.62 16.29 19.91
C ASP A 60 -11.65 15.68 18.89
N PHE A 61 -11.18 14.47 19.19
CA PHE A 61 -10.32 13.66 18.32
C PHE A 61 -11.10 12.61 17.55
N THR A 62 -12.41 12.78 17.38
CA THR A 62 -13.21 11.91 16.54
C THR A 62 -12.72 12.04 15.09
N ALA A 63 -12.37 10.91 14.48
CA ALA A 63 -11.99 10.80 13.08
C ALA A 63 -12.98 9.85 12.38
N PRO A 64 -13.16 9.98 11.05
CA PRO A 64 -13.88 8.99 10.26
C PRO A 64 -13.35 7.59 10.54
N ASP A 65 -14.25 6.60 10.50
CA ASP A 65 -13.84 5.21 10.41
C ASP A 65 -13.14 4.99 9.06
N VAL A 66 -11.83 4.83 9.12
CA VAL A 66 -11.06 4.30 7.98
C VAL A 66 -11.22 2.78 7.94
N PRO A 67 -11.35 2.17 6.75
CA PRO A 67 -11.46 0.73 6.62
C PRO A 67 -10.31 0.03 7.36
N GLU A 68 -10.65 -0.86 8.29
CA GLU A 68 -9.63 -1.64 8.98
C GLU A 68 -8.85 -2.48 7.98
N GLN A 69 -7.52 -2.46 8.09
CA GLN A 69 -6.68 -3.28 7.25
C GLN A 69 -7.00 -4.76 7.49
N PRO A 70 -7.35 -5.54 6.44
CA PRO A 70 -7.71 -6.94 6.59
C PRO A 70 -6.55 -7.78 7.14
N SER A 71 -6.88 -8.96 7.69
CA SER A 71 -5.89 -9.90 8.21
C SER A 71 -4.78 -10.18 7.20
N PHE A 72 -3.56 -10.39 7.68
CA PHE A 72 -2.43 -10.66 6.78
C PHE A 72 -2.63 -11.97 6.02
N GLU A 73 -3.07 -13.03 6.70
CA GLU A 73 -3.39 -14.30 6.08
C GLU A 73 -4.50 -14.15 5.02
N GLY A 74 -4.25 -14.66 3.82
CA GLY A 74 -5.15 -14.60 2.67
C GLY A 74 -5.19 -13.26 1.94
N SER A 75 -4.44 -12.25 2.38
CA SER A 75 -4.47 -10.92 1.77
C SER A 75 -3.58 -10.79 0.53
N ARG A 76 -3.88 -9.80 -0.33
CA ARG A 76 -3.05 -9.46 -1.50
C ARG A 76 -1.59 -9.21 -1.13
N ARG A 77 -1.33 -8.49 -0.02
CA ARG A 77 0.03 -8.21 0.49
C ARG A 77 0.82 -9.49 0.80
N GLN A 78 0.17 -10.52 1.36
CA GLN A 78 0.82 -11.81 1.60
C GLN A 78 1.22 -12.48 0.29
N PHE A 79 0.31 -12.57 -0.68
CA PHE A 79 0.59 -13.21 -1.96
C PHE A 79 1.62 -12.46 -2.79
N ARG A 80 1.57 -11.12 -2.82
CA ARG A 80 2.60 -10.28 -3.43
C ARG A 80 3.99 -10.56 -2.85
N GLY A 81 4.11 -10.62 -1.52
CA GLY A 81 5.36 -10.97 -0.85
C GLY A 81 5.85 -12.38 -1.18
N ARG A 82 4.95 -13.36 -1.32
CA ARG A 82 5.29 -14.71 -1.78
C ARG A 82 5.83 -14.70 -3.22
N ILE A 83 5.24 -13.92 -4.13
CA ILE A 83 5.69 -13.78 -5.53
C ILE A 83 7.11 -13.21 -5.57
N VAL A 84 7.34 -12.06 -4.94
CA VAL A 84 8.65 -11.39 -4.89
C VAL A 84 9.71 -12.33 -4.32
N ARG A 85 9.43 -13.00 -3.20
CA ARG A 85 10.36 -13.95 -2.59
C ARG A 85 10.70 -15.12 -3.51
N LEU A 86 9.68 -15.71 -4.15
CA LEU A 86 9.85 -16.87 -5.02
C LEU A 86 10.64 -16.53 -6.30
N LEU A 87 10.37 -15.37 -6.90
CA LEU A 87 11.10 -14.88 -8.06
C LEU A 87 12.53 -14.43 -7.68
N GLY A 88 12.79 -14.11 -6.41
CA GLY A 88 14.13 -13.85 -5.85
C GLY A 88 15.15 -14.95 -6.08
N GLU A 89 14.68 -16.18 -6.24
CA GLU A 89 15.50 -17.38 -6.36
C GLU A 89 15.55 -17.93 -7.80
N ARG A 90 14.98 -17.21 -8.78
CA ARG A 90 14.76 -17.69 -10.16
C ARG A 90 14.95 -16.56 -11.18
N ASP A 91 15.21 -16.91 -12.44
CA ASP A 91 15.32 -15.90 -13.52
C ASP A 91 13.97 -15.51 -14.13
N GLY A 92 12.89 -16.19 -13.75
CA GLY A 92 11.53 -15.93 -14.21
C GLY A 92 10.67 -17.19 -14.14
N MET A 93 9.35 -17.03 -14.21
CA MET A 93 8.41 -18.15 -14.27
C MET A 93 7.18 -17.81 -15.10
N GLU A 94 6.69 -18.79 -15.85
CA GLU A 94 5.37 -18.74 -16.49
C GLU A 94 4.26 -18.50 -15.46
N LEU A 95 3.27 -17.70 -15.84
CA LEU A 95 2.18 -17.25 -14.97
C LEU A 95 1.45 -18.42 -14.28
N ASP A 96 1.08 -19.46 -15.02
CA ASP A 96 0.41 -20.62 -14.43
C ASP A 96 1.34 -21.40 -13.48
N ALA A 97 2.63 -21.52 -13.82
CA ALA A 97 3.60 -22.18 -12.94
C ALA A 97 3.82 -21.37 -11.64
N LEU A 98 3.79 -20.04 -11.73
CA LEU A 98 3.77 -19.15 -10.58
C LEU A 98 2.53 -19.38 -9.71
N GLY A 99 1.33 -19.40 -10.32
CA GLY A 99 0.07 -19.63 -9.61
C GLY A 99 0.08 -20.87 -8.72
N HIS A 100 0.46 -22.03 -9.28
CA HIS A 100 0.54 -23.29 -8.55
C HIS A 100 1.55 -23.30 -7.40
N ARG A 101 2.54 -22.39 -7.39
CA ARG A 101 3.54 -22.25 -6.33
C ARG A 101 3.12 -21.29 -5.22
N ILE A 102 2.31 -20.29 -5.56
CA ILE A 102 1.91 -19.22 -4.64
C ILE A 102 0.69 -19.64 -3.81
N ARG A 103 -0.17 -20.48 -4.39
CA ARG A 103 -1.47 -20.84 -3.81
C ARG A 103 -1.85 -22.29 -4.14
N VAL A 104 -2.36 -23.01 -3.13
CA VAL A 104 -2.67 -24.46 -3.21
C VAL A 104 -3.93 -24.75 -4.02
N ASP A 105 -4.93 -23.86 -3.94
CA ASP A 105 -6.20 -23.88 -4.64
C ASP A 105 -6.16 -23.06 -5.95
N TYR A 106 -4.97 -22.81 -6.50
CA TYR A 106 -4.84 -22.17 -7.80
C TYR A 106 -5.45 -23.07 -8.89
N ALA A 107 -6.39 -22.51 -9.65
CA ALA A 107 -6.98 -23.14 -10.82
C ALA A 107 -7.05 -22.09 -11.92
N PRO A 108 -6.46 -22.29 -13.12
CA PRO A 108 -6.28 -21.22 -14.10
C PRO A 108 -7.55 -20.45 -14.49
N ASP A 109 -8.70 -21.13 -14.51
CA ASP A 109 -10.00 -20.57 -14.87
C ASP A 109 -10.96 -20.44 -13.65
N GLY A 110 -10.43 -20.56 -12.43
CA GLY A 110 -11.17 -20.41 -11.17
C GLY A 110 -11.06 -19.01 -10.55
N GLU A 111 -11.69 -18.82 -9.39
CA GLU A 111 -11.68 -17.54 -8.64
C GLU A 111 -10.25 -17.06 -8.34
N HIS A 112 -9.36 -17.97 -7.96
CA HIS A 112 -7.94 -17.70 -7.76
C HIS A 112 -7.09 -18.15 -8.95
N GLY A 113 -7.60 -17.92 -10.17
CA GLY A 113 -6.96 -18.28 -11.42
C GLY A 113 -6.10 -17.17 -12.02
N ARG A 114 -5.96 -17.20 -13.35
CA ARG A 114 -5.07 -16.31 -14.09
C ARG A 114 -5.42 -14.84 -13.91
N GLU A 115 -6.70 -14.49 -13.89
CA GLU A 115 -7.15 -13.09 -13.72
C GLU A 115 -6.73 -12.53 -12.36
N TRP A 116 -7.00 -13.28 -11.28
CA TRP A 116 -6.57 -12.94 -9.94
C TRP A 116 -5.04 -12.77 -9.83
N LEU A 117 -4.29 -13.70 -10.41
CA LEU A 117 -2.83 -13.66 -10.38
C LEU A 117 -2.26 -12.52 -11.23
N ARG A 118 -2.84 -12.26 -12.42
CA ARG A 118 -2.46 -11.10 -13.24
C ARG A 118 -2.66 -9.82 -12.48
N GLY A 119 -3.80 -9.62 -11.83
CA GLY A 119 -4.01 -8.44 -10.99
C GLY A 119 -2.96 -8.28 -9.89
N LEU A 120 -2.43 -9.36 -9.30
CA LEU A 120 -1.33 -9.25 -8.33
C LEU A 120 0.01 -8.91 -8.99
N VAL A 121 0.26 -9.42 -10.19
CA VAL A 121 1.48 -9.15 -10.97
C VAL A 121 1.45 -7.73 -11.49
N ASP A 122 0.32 -7.24 -11.99
CA ASP A 122 0.14 -5.88 -12.49
C ASP A 122 0.44 -4.85 -11.39
N ASP A 123 -0.13 -5.02 -10.18
CA ASP A 123 0.23 -4.20 -9.01
C ASP A 123 1.75 -4.18 -8.75
N LEU A 124 2.43 -5.34 -8.91
CA LEU A 124 3.86 -5.44 -8.69
C LEU A 124 4.69 -4.81 -9.83
N VAL A 125 4.16 -4.80 -11.06
CA VAL A 125 4.76 -4.10 -12.21
C VAL A 125 4.65 -2.60 -12.01
N ASP A 126 3.48 -2.11 -11.57
CA ASP A 126 3.23 -0.70 -11.28
C ASP A 126 4.15 -0.19 -10.16
N ASP A 127 4.40 -1.04 -9.15
CA ASP A 127 5.35 -0.76 -8.07
C ASP A 127 6.84 -0.90 -8.50
N GLY A 128 7.10 -1.32 -9.74
CA GLY A 128 8.45 -1.49 -10.30
C GLY A 128 9.23 -2.66 -9.69
N LEU A 129 8.56 -3.65 -9.12
CA LEU A 129 9.18 -4.80 -8.45
C LEU A 129 9.38 -5.99 -9.37
N VAL A 130 8.48 -6.19 -10.33
CA VAL A 130 8.55 -7.28 -11.32
C VAL A 130 8.40 -6.72 -12.73
N GLU A 131 8.74 -7.54 -13.71
CA GLU A 131 8.49 -7.29 -15.12
C GLU A 131 7.84 -8.52 -15.76
N THR A 132 7.16 -8.31 -16.89
CA THR A 132 6.49 -9.37 -17.63
C THR A 132 6.97 -9.40 -19.08
N GLU A 133 7.24 -10.60 -19.58
CA GLU A 133 7.58 -10.84 -20.97
C GLU A 133 6.57 -11.82 -21.58
N THR A 134 6.14 -11.54 -22.82
CA THR A 134 5.28 -12.47 -23.57
C THR A 134 6.17 -13.34 -24.44
N ALA A 135 6.20 -14.65 -24.18
CA ALA A 135 6.99 -15.62 -24.94
C ALA A 135 6.11 -16.81 -25.35
N ASP A 136 6.17 -17.22 -26.62
CA ASP A 136 5.53 -18.40 -27.24
C ASP A 136 4.26 -18.94 -26.53
N GLY A 137 3.22 -18.11 -26.45
CA GLY A 137 1.89 -18.48 -25.96
C GLY A 137 1.65 -18.31 -24.46
N GLY A 138 2.64 -17.78 -23.71
CA GLY A 138 2.59 -17.56 -22.27
C GLY A 138 3.04 -16.17 -21.82
N VAL A 139 2.93 -15.92 -20.52
CA VAL A 139 3.42 -14.71 -19.85
C VAL A 139 4.41 -15.15 -18.79
N VAL A 140 5.67 -14.76 -18.97
CA VAL A 140 6.75 -14.98 -18.00
C VAL A 140 6.82 -13.77 -17.08
N VAL A 141 6.89 -14.00 -15.78
CA VAL A 141 7.09 -12.97 -14.75
C VAL A 141 8.47 -13.15 -14.13
N SER A 142 9.26 -12.09 -14.06
CA SER A 142 10.59 -12.06 -13.43
C SER A 142 10.71 -10.88 -12.47
N LEU A 143 11.66 -10.96 -11.52
CA LEU A 143 12.01 -9.80 -10.70
C LEU A 143 12.73 -8.76 -11.56
N ARG A 144 12.36 -7.49 -11.38
CA ARG A 144 13.08 -6.38 -11.97
C ARG A 144 14.42 -6.21 -11.24
N ARG A 145 15.54 -6.29 -11.97
CA ARG A 145 16.90 -6.12 -11.44
C ARG A 145 17.44 -4.71 -11.68
#